data_AF-E6Z1A0-F1
#
_entry.id   AF-E6Z1A0-F1
#
_cell.length_a   1.000
_cell.length_b   1.000
_cell.length_c   1.000
_cell.angle_alpha   90.00
_cell.angle_beta   90.00
_cell.angle_gamma   90.00
#
_symmetry.space_group_name_H-M   'P 1'
#
loop_
_entity.id
_entity.type
_entity.pdbx_description
1 polymer ?
#
loop_
_entity_poly.entity_id
_entity_poly.type
_entity_poly.pdbx_seq_one_letter_code
_entity_poly.pdbx_strand_id
1 'polypeptide(L)'
;MALFPFSIADIDDPEHIRLVLYASGRMGHAPLNALLKNMQQEMQQEMRREDKRNTQVTAQLLQRVCALEEQLTTILQDNENRGTKSKA
;
A
#
# COMPACT_ATOMS: atom_id res chain seq x y z
N MET A 1 -8.75 -45.07 13.94
CA MET A 1 -8.26 -44.65 12.60
C MET A 1 -7.12 -43.68 12.84
N ALA A 2 -5.91 -44.02 12.42
CA ALA A 2 -4.73 -43.19 12.63
C ALA A 2 -4.72 -42.00 11.66
N LEU A 3 -4.52 -40.78 12.16
CA LEU A 3 -4.16 -39.62 11.33
C LEU A 3 -2.70 -39.78 10.91
N PHE A 4 -2.47 -40.29 9.71
CA PHE A 4 -1.19 -40.13 9.05
C PHE A 4 -1.07 -38.67 8.58
N PRO A 5 0.09 -38.01 8.72
CA PRO A 5 0.31 -36.75 8.04
C PRO A 5 0.38 -37.09 6.56
N PHE A 6 -0.61 -36.68 5.77
CA PHE A 6 -0.54 -36.78 4.31
C PHE A 6 0.55 -35.81 3.85
N SER A 7 1.81 -36.27 3.91
CA SER A 7 2.84 -35.71 3.07
C SER A 7 2.35 -35.96 1.65
N ILE A 8 2.22 -34.90 0.87
CA ILE A 8 1.93 -34.95 -0.55
C ILE A 8 3.20 -35.50 -1.23
N ALA A 9 3.48 -36.79 -1.02
CA ALA A 9 4.72 -37.43 -1.41
C ALA A 9 4.69 -37.95 -2.86
N ASP A 10 3.49 -38.05 -3.45
CA ASP A 10 3.24 -38.58 -4.79
C ASP A 10 2.67 -37.51 -5.74
N ILE A 11 3.17 -36.27 -5.66
CA ILE A 11 2.91 -35.27 -6.73
C ILE A 11 4.19 -35.13 -7.55
N ASP A 12 4.23 -35.86 -8.65
CA ASP A 12 5.32 -35.81 -9.62
C ASP A 12 5.34 -34.47 -10.39
N ASP A 13 4.18 -33.81 -10.50
CA ASP A 13 4.06 -32.50 -11.15
C ASP A 13 3.18 -31.53 -10.33
N PRO A 14 3.77 -30.49 -9.72
CA PRO A 14 3.05 -29.51 -8.90
C PRO A 14 2.02 -28.68 -9.69
N GLU A 15 2.06 -28.66 -11.03
CA GLU A 15 1.01 -28.03 -11.86
C GLU A 15 -0.35 -28.78 -11.77
N HIS A 16 -0.36 -30.02 -11.27
CA HIS A 16 -1.59 -30.81 -11.10
C HIS A 16 -2.31 -30.52 -9.78
N ILE A 17 -1.75 -29.70 -8.89
CA ILE A 17 -2.43 -29.31 -7.65
C ILE A 17 -3.59 -28.39 -8.00
N ARG A 18 -4.81 -28.88 -7.78
CA ARG A 18 -6.04 -28.11 -7.93
C ARG A 18 -6.61 -27.79 -6.57
N LEU A 19 -6.91 -26.51 -6.35
CA LEU A 19 -7.65 -26.05 -5.20
C LEU A 19 -9.15 -26.10 -5.50
N VAL A 20 -9.92 -26.50 -4.49
CA VAL A 20 -11.38 -26.41 -4.49
C VAL A 20 -11.76 -25.15 -3.71
N LEU A 21 -12.40 -24.20 -4.38
CA LEU A 21 -12.87 -22.96 -3.78
C LEU A 21 -14.39 -23.06 -3.62
N TYR A 22 -14.87 -22.86 -2.40
CA TYR A 22 -16.29 -22.77 -2.12
C TYR A 22 -16.64 -21.39 -1.59
N ALA A 23 -17.48 -20.67 -2.32
CA ALA A 23 -17.95 -19.35 -1.93
C ALA A 23 -19.37 -19.13 -2.43
N SER A 24 -20.23 -18.52 -1.58
CA SER A 24 -21.59 -18.14 -1.95
C SER A 24 -22.44 -19.27 -2.54
N GLY A 25 -22.32 -20.49 -2.01
CA GLY A 25 -23.08 -21.66 -2.50
C GLY A 25 -22.55 -22.27 -3.80
N ARG A 26 -21.41 -21.79 -4.33
CA ARG A 26 -20.80 -22.28 -5.56
C ARG A 26 -19.45 -22.91 -5.27
N MET A 27 -19.16 -24.02 -5.95
CA MET A 27 -17.88 -24.71 -5.90
C MET A 27 -17.16 -24.54 -7.24
N GLY A 28 -15.91 -24.12 -7.19
CA GLY A 28 -15.03 -23.98 -8.35
C GLY A 28 -13.70 -24.70 -8.12
N HIS A 29 -13.06 -25.12 -9.20
CA HIS A 29 -11.72 -25.68 -9.17
C HIS A 29 -10.77 -24.80 -9.95
N ALA A 30 -9.61 -24.51 -9.38
CA ALA A 30 -8.56 -23.74 -10.05
C ALA A 30 -7.18 -24.34 -9.77
N PRO A 31 -6.26 -24.31 -10.74
CA PRO A 31 -4.87 -24.69 -10.50
C PRO A 31 -4.24 -23.77 -9.46
N LEU A 32 -3.51 -24.34 -8.49
CA LEU A 32 -2.85 -23.60 -7.42
C LEU A 32 -1.89 -22.55 -7.99
N ASN A 33 -1.05 -22.95 -8.96
CA ASN A 33 -0.02 -22.06 -9.50
C ASN A 33 -0.61 -20.87 -10.25
N ALA A 34 -1.74 -21.06 -10.93
CA ALA A 34 -2.48 -19.97 -11.57
C ALA A 34 -3.03 -18.98 -10.53
N LEU A 35 -3.59 -19.48 -9.42
CA LEU A 35 -4.07 -18.63 -8.33
C LEU A 35 -2.93 -17.84 -7.68
N LEU A 36 -1.83 -18.52 -7.34
CA LEU A 36 -0.66 -17.88 -6.72
C LEU A 36 -0.07 -16.79 -7.62
N LYS A 37 0.03 -17.05 -8.93
CA LYS A 37 0.52 -16.07 -9.90
C LYS A 37 -0.40 -14.85 -9.98
N ASN A 38 -1.71 -15.06 -10.01
CA ASN A 38 -2.69 -13.96 -10.03
C ASN A 38 -2.60 -13.13 -8.74
N MET A 39 -2.57 -13.78 -7.57
CA MET A 39 -2.43 -13.10 -6.28
C MET A 39 -1.13 -12.29 -6.19
N GLN A 40 -0.02 -12.86 -6.68
CA GLN A 40 1.25 -12.15 -6.72
C GLN A 40 1.18 -10.90 -7.61
N GLN A 41 0.54 -11.01 -8.78
CA GLN A 41 0.36 -9.87 -9.68
C GLN A 41 -0.55 -8.79 -9.10
N GLU A 42 -1.65 -9.18 -8.47
CA GLU A 42 -2.56 -8.26 -7.79
C GLU A 42 -1.84 -7.51 -6.66
N MET A 43 -1.14 -8.23 -5.78
CA MET A 43 -0.36 -7.66 -4.69
C MET A 43 0.69 -6.66 -5.20
N GLN A 44 1.42 -7.01 -6.28
CA GLN A 44 2.39 -6.08 -6.88
C GLN A 44 1.73 -4.84 -7.47
N GLN A 45 0.55 -4.97 -8.08
CA GLN A 45 -0.18 -3.82 -8.62
C GLN A 45 -0.72 -2.91 -7.51
N GLU A 46 -1.26 -3.49 -6.44
CA GLU A 46 -1.75 -2.75 -5.28
C GLU A 46 -0.61 -1.99 -4.60
N MET A 47 0.52 -2.66 -4.34
CA MET A 47 1.71 -2.02 -3.77
C MET A 47 2.16 -0.82 -4.61
N ARG A 48 2.25 -0.98 -5.93
CA ARG A 48 2.62 0.14 -6.84
C ARG A 48 1.60 1.29 -6.81
N ARG A 49 0.31 1.00 -6.66
CA ARG A 49 -0.74 2.03 -6.57
C ARG A 49 -0.65 2.76 -5.25
N GLU A 50 -0.45 2.03 -4.16
CA GLU A 50 -0.29 2.58 -2.82
C GLU A 50 0.96 3.46 -2.72
N ASP A 51 2.11 3.00 -3.22
CA ASP A 51 3.35 3.79 -3.26
C ASP A 51 3.15 5.11 -4.01
N LYS A 52 2.49 5.07 -5.18
CA LYS A 52 2.18 6.28 -5.95
C LYS A 52 1.29 7.24 -5.17
N ARG A 53 0.24 6.72 -4.52
CA ARG A 53 -0.67 7.51 -3.71
C ARG A 53 0.05 8.14 -2.52
N ASN A 54 0.86 7.37 -1.81
CA ASN A 54 1.63 7.83 -0.65
C ASN A 54 2.66 8.90 -1.05
N THR A 55 3.32 8.73 -2.19
CA THR A 55 4.25 9.72 -2.74
C THR A 55 3.53 11.03 -3.05
N GLN A 56 2.36 10.95 -3.69
CA GLN A 56 1.56 12.14 -4.01
C GLN A 56 1.07 12.86 -2.76
N VAL A 57 0.56 12.13 -1.77
CA VAL A 57 0.07 12.70 -0.50
C VAL A 57 1.24 13.36 0.26
N THR A 58 2.39 12.69 0.33
CA THR A 58 3.58 13.23 0.99
C THR A 58 4.07 14.51 0.31
N ALA A 59 4.09 14.55 -1.04
CA ALA A 59 4.48 15.74 -1.79
C ALA A 59 3.52 16.92 -1.52
N GLN A 60 2.22 16.67 -1.52
CA GLN A 60 1.20 17.69 -1.20
C GLN A 60 1.34 18.20 0.24
N LEU A 61 1.61 17.31 1.19
CA LEU A 61 1.83 17.68 2.58
C LEU A 61 3.06 18.58 2.71
N LEU A 62 4.16 18.21 2.06
CA LEU A 62 5.39 18.99 2.06
C LEU A 62 5.16 20.40 1.48
N GLN A 63 4.46 20.51 0.35
CA GLN A 63 4.11 21.80 -0.24
C GLN A 63 3.29 22.68 0.72
N ARG A 64 2.31 22.10 1.42
CA ARG A 64 1.50 22.82 2.40
C ARG A 64 2.32 23.29 3.60
N VAL A 65 3.25 22.47 4.08
CA VAL A 65 4.16 22.84 5.18
C VAL A 65 5.07 24.00 4.75
N CYS A 66 5.69 23.93 3.57
CA CYS A 66 6.53 25.03 3.07
C CYS A 66 5.75 26.34 2.94
N ALA A 67 4.52 26.29 2.39
CA ALA A 67 3.69 27.49 2.29
C ALA A 67 3.33 28.09 3.67
N LEU A 68 3.11 27.25 4.68
CA LEU A 68 2.86 27.70 6.05
C LEU A 68 4.11 28.31 6.68
N GLU A 69 5.29 27.73 6.44
CA GLU A 69 6.58 28.28 6.90
C GLU A 69 6.88 29.66 6.29
N GLU A 70 6.61 29.83 4.99
CA GLU A 70 6.71 31.12 4.28
C GLU A 70 5.75 32.17 4.84
N GLN A 71 4.50 31.78 5.13
CA GLN A 71 3.52 32.68 5.74
C GLN A 71 3.94 33.09 7.15
N LEU A 72 4.41 32.16 7.97
CA LEU A 72 4.90 32.43 9.31
C LEU A 72 6.11 33.38 9.31
N THR A 73 7.09 33.12 8.44
CA THR A 73 8.28 33.99 8.32
C THR A 73 7.91 35.40 7.88
N THR A 74 6.97 35.54 6.93
CA THR A 74 6.44 36.84 6.51
C THR A 74 5.78 37.58 7.68
N ILE A 75 4.93 36.91 8.45
CA ILE A 75 4.26 37.49 9.62
C ILE A 75 5.28 37.93 10.69
N LEU A 76 6.33 37.13 10.93
CA LEU A 76 7.38 37.48 11.89
C LEU A 76 8.13 38.74 11.44
N GLN A 77 8.53 38.84 10.17
CA GLN A 77 9.20 40.02 9.62
C GLN A 77 8.32 41.28 9.68
N ASP A 78 7.04 41.15 9.34
CA ASP A 78 6.09 42.27 9.42
C ASP A 78 5.93 42.79 10.86
N ASN A 79 5.93 41.89 11.85
CA ASN A 79 5.86 42.27 13.26
C ASN A 79 7.15 42.94 13.76
N GLU A 80 8.33 42.45 13.36
CA GLU A 80 9.61 43.11 13.66
C GLU A 80 9.68 44.53 13.08
N ASN A 81 9.24 44.70 11.82
CA ASN A 81 9.18 45.99 11.14
C ASN A 81 8.17 46.97 11.78
N ARG A 82 7.09 46.47 12.40
CA ARG A 82 6.15 47.31 13.16
C ARG A 82 6.71 47.72 14.54
N GLY A 83 7.42 46.81 15.22
CA GLY A 83 8.03 47.09 16.52
C GLY A 83 9.15 48.14 16.48
N THR A 84 9.88 48.24 15.37
CA THR A 84 10.93 49.25 15.16
C THR A 84 10.37 50.63 14.83
N LYS A 85 9.29 50.71 14.04
CA LYS A 85 8.61 51.98 13.72
C LYS A 85 7.88 52.63 14.90
N SER A 86 7.51 51.87 15.93
CA SER A 86 6.82 52.40 17.13
C SER A 86 7.77 52.99 18.20
N LYS A 87 9.09 52.86 18.02
CA LYS A 87 10.11 53.36 18.97
C LYS A 87 10.90 54.58 18.44
N ALA A 88 10.58 55.07 17.25
CA ALA A 88 11.11 56.31 16.66
C ALA A 88 10.04 57.40 16.70
#